data_AF-A0A810N9A2-F1
#
_entry.id   AF-A0A810N9A2-F1
#
_cell.length_a   1.000
_cell.length_b   1.000
_cell.length_c   1.000
_cell.angle_alpha   90.00
_cell.angle_beta   90.00
_cell.angle_gamma   90.00
#
_symmetry.space_group_name_H-M   'P 1'
#
loop_
_entity.id
_entity.type
_entity.pdbx_description
1 polymer ?
#
loop_
_entity_poly.entity_id
_entity_poly.type
_entity_poly.pdbx_seq_one_letter_code
_entity_poly.pdbx_strand_id
1 'polypeptide(L)' 'MVRKVREEQTQRVAVHLADWRGRLVDLQRQFDDWPVVDLKEVVAVKRDGSIVQILRTD' A
#
# COMPACT_ATOMS: atom_id res chain seq x y z
N MET A 1 -18.19 9.77 21.58
CA MET A 1 -17.99 8.35 21.21
C MET A 1 -18.07 8.25 19.70
N VAL A 2 -16.94 8.34 19.00
CA VAL A 2 -16.90 8.44 17.53
C VAL A 2 -16.96 7.01 16.94
N ARG A 3 -18.18 6.52 16.71
CA ARG A 3 -18.44 5.31 15.91
C ARG A 3 -18.78 5.72 14.48
N LYS A 4 -17.77 5.96 13.65
CA LYS A 4 -17.84 5.91 12.19
C LYS A 4 -16.43 5.52 11.72
N VAL A 5 -16.29 4.65 10.72
CA VAL A 5 -15.03 4.13 10.13
C VAL A 5 -14.46 2.83 10.74
N ARG A 6 -15.31 1.81 10.84
CA ARG A 6 -14.99 0.36 10.89
C ARG A 6 -16.23 -0.27 10.24
N GLU A 7 -16.22 -1.09 9.21
CA GLU A 7 -15.24 -1.99 8.62
C GLU A 7 -15.39 -1.90 7.07
N GLU A 8 -14.53 -2.57 6.28
CA GLU A 8 -14.58 -2.68 4.80
C GLU A 8 -13.86 -1.62 3.95
N GLN A 9 -12.98 -0.82 4.55
CA GLN A 9 -12.07 0.07 3.81
C GLN A 9 -10.98 -0.76 3.10
N THR A 10 -11.22 -1.11 1.84
CA THR A 10 -10.28 -1.59 0.79
C THR A 10 -9.13 -2.50 1.25
N GLN A 11 -9.20 -3.78 0.89
CA GLN A 11 -8.16 -4.77 1.18
C GLN A 11 -7.03 -4.82 0.14
N ARG A 12 -7.15 -4.12 -0.99
CA ARG A 12 -6.20 -4.13 -2.10
C ARG A 12 -5.98 -2.72 -2.62
N VAL A 13 -4.75 -2.22 -2.56
CA VAL A 13 -4.43 -0.82 -2.88
C VAL A 13 -3.41 -0.75 -4.00
N ALA A 14 -3.66 0.10 -4.98
CA ALA A 14 -2.69 0.50 -5.99
C ALA A 14 -2.15 1.91 -5.68
N VAL A 15 -0.84 2.02 -5.48
CA VAL A 15 -0.17 3.30 -5.18
C VAL A 15 0.50 3.82 -6.45
N HIS A 16 0.08 4.98 -6.92
CA HIS A 16 0.67 5.62 -8.10
C HIS A 16 1.88 6.46 -7.71
N LEU A 17 3.07 6.10 -8.19
CA LEU A 17 4.35 6.72 -7.80
C LEU A 17 4.79 7.85 -8.74
N ALA A 18 3.87 8.39 -9.54
CA ALA A 18 4.17 9.42 -10.55
C ALA A 18 4.87 10.66 -9.94
N ASP A 19 4.43 11.10 -8.77
CA ASP A 19 4.97 12.29 -8.10
C ASP A 19 5.88 11.94 -6.91
N TRP A 20 6.00 10.66 -6.58
CA TRP A 20 6.78 10.21 -5.43
C TRP A 20 8.27 10.12 -5.75
N ARG A 21 9.12 10.67 -4.87
CA ARG A 21 10.58 10.75 -5.05
C ARG A 21 11.37 9.82 -4.11
N GLY A 22 10.68 9.07 -3.25
CA GLY A 22 11.30 8.08 -2.36
C GLY A 22 11.76 6.83 -3.09
N ARG A 23 12.50 5.96 -2.40
CA ARG A 23 12.93 4.67 -2.96
C ARG A 23 11.91 3.60 -2.61
N LEU A 24 11.66 2.67 -3.53
CA LEU A 24 10.72 1.55 -3.32
C LEU A 24 10.97 0.76 -2.02
N VAL A 25 12.24 0.57 -1.63
CA VAL A 25 12.61 -0.11 -0.39
C VAL A 25 12.09 0.60 0.86
N ASP A 26 11.98 1.93 0.83
CA ASP A 26 11.48 2.71 1.97
C ASP A 26 9.94 2.57 2.07
N LEU A 27 9.24 2.43 0.93
CA LEU A 27 7.81 2.12 0.90
C LEU A 27 7.52 0.69 1.37
N GLN A 28 8.38 -0.28 1.02
CA GLN A 28 8.23 -1.64 1.51
C GLN A 28 8.40 -1.71 3.03
N ARG A 29 9.47 -1.08 3.56
CA ARG A 29 9.69 -0.98 5.01
C ARG A 29 8.53 -0.36 5.78
N GLN A 30 7.83 0.62 5.21
CA GLN A 30 6.65 1.20 5.85
C GLN A 30 5.58 0.15 6.19
N PHE A 31 5.33 -0.81 5.29
CA PHE A 31 4.32 -1.86 5.52
C PHE A 31 4.86 -3.00 6.39
N ASP A 32 6.17 -3.24 6.38
CA ASP A 32 6.82 -4.20 7.27
C ASP A 32 6.84 -3.69 8.72
N ASP A 33 7.21 -2.42 8.92
CA ASP A 33 7.34 -1.78 10.24
C ASP A 33 5.98 -1.39 10.82
N TRP A 34 5.01 -1.04 9.97
CA TRP A 34 3.66 -0.64 10.36
C TRP A 34 2.60 -1.46 9.62
N PRO A 35 2.34 -2.69 10.07
CA PRO A 35 1.36 -3.55 9.42
C PRO A 35 -0.04 -2.94 9.48
N VAL A 36 -0.71 -2.92 8.33
CA VAL A 36 -2.12 -2.52 8.23
C VAL A 36 -2.99 -3.76 8.33
N VAL A 37 -3.82 -3.83 9.37
CA VAL A 37 -4.72 -4.96 9.61
C VAL A 37 -5.67 -5.14 8.41
N ASP A 38 -5.87 -6.39 7.98
CA ASP A 38 -6.74 -6.81 6.86
C ASP A 38 -6.36 -6.30 5.46
N LEU A 39 -5.20 -5.63 5.30
CA LEU A 39 -4.64 -5.32 4.00
C LEU A 39 -4.02 -6.57 3.38
N LYS A 40 -4.54 -6.98 2.23
CA LYS A 40 -4.14 -8.20 1.51
C LYS A 40 -3.13 -7.95 0.41
N GLU A 41 -3.16 -6.75 -0.17
CA GLU A 41 -2.34 -6.44 -1.33
C GLU A 41 -2.01 -4.96 -1.45
N VAL A 42 -0.74 -4.68 -1.74
CA VAL A 42 -0.29 -3.38 -2.20
C VAL A 42 0.57 -3.58 -3.44
N VAL A 43 0.16 -2.94 -4.53
CA VAL A 43 0.97 -2.80 -5.75
C VAL A 43 1.33 -1.34 -5.96
N ALA A 44 2.50 -1.08 -6.51
CA ALA A 44 2.91 0.24 -6.90
C ALA A 44 3.02 0.34 -8.42
N VAL A 45 2.48 1.42 -8.98
CA VAL A 45 2.61 1.77 -10.39
C VAL A 45 3.70 2.83 -10.51
N LYS A 46 4.80 2.48 -11.17
CA LYS A 46 5.92 3.40 -11.42
C LYS A 46 5.58 4.45 -12.48
N ARG A 47 6.40 5.49 -12.58
CA ARG A 47 6.30 6.54 -13.62
C ARG A 47 6.29 6.00 -15.05
N ASP A 48 7.00 4.89 -15.28
CA ASP A 48 7.06 4.19 -16.56
C ASP A 48 5.84 3.29 -16.83
N GLY A 49 4.84 3.31 -15.94
CA GLY A 49 3.62 2.50 -16.02
C GLY A 49 3.79 1.04 -15.56
N SER A 50 5.02 0.60 -15.24
CA SER A 50 5.23 -0.76 -14.77
C SER A 50 4.79 -0.95 -13.32
N ILE A 51 4.29 -2.15 -13.03
CA ILE A 51 3.69 -2.52 -11.76
C ILE A 51 4.67 -3.37 -10.97
N VAL A 52 4.85 -3.04 -9.68
CA VAL A 52 5.67 -3.82 -8.74
C VAL A 52 4.83 -4.21 -7.52
N GLN A 53 4.96 -5.45 -7.08
CA GLN A 53 4.34 -5.91 -5.83
C GLN A 53 5.12 -5.35 -4.65
N ILE A 54 4.42 -4.73 -3.68
CA ILE A 54 5.02 -4.24 -2.43
C ILE A 54 4.73 -5.22 -1.29
N LEU A 55 3.46 -5.59 -1.14
CA LEU A 55 2.96 -6.49 -0.10
C LEU A 55 1.92 -7.42 -0.70
N ARG A 56 1.96 -8.70 -0.36
CA ARG A 56 0.88 -9.66 -0.59
C ARG A 56 0.79 -10.61 0.60
N THR A 57 -0.41 -10.68 1.16
CA THR A 57 -0.76 -11.45 2.35
C THR A 57 -2.03 -12.22 1.98
N ASP A 58 -1.84 -13.33 1.27
CA ASP A 58 -2.86 -14.32 0.94
C ASP A 58 -3.10 -15.36 2.04
#